data_AF-A0A2D3VS44-F1
#
_entry.id   AF-A0A2D3VS44-F1
#
_cell.length_a   1.000
_cell.length_b   1.000
_cell.length_c   1.000
_cell.angle_alpha   90.00
_cell.angle_beta   90.00
_cell.angle_gamma   90.00
#
_symmetry.space_group_name_H-M   'P 1'
#
loop_
_entity.id
_entity.type
_entity.pdbx_description
1 polymer ?
#
loop_
_entity_poly.entity_id
_entity_poly.type
_entity_poly.pdbx_seq_one_letter_code
_entity_poly.pdbx_strand_id
1 'polypeptide(L)'
;MKQSEYLELGLLNCLRVDRHTPHGVFIMSQDGKDVLLPQSYVTDTMIEDSLVEVFLYTDSEDRLIATTLTPTAMLDEYAVFEVADIAPFGAFMKWGLAKDLFVPNMFQKTPFKLGEKRFLKVIYDERTHRLVGTEKLGEFFQRRMRDLKINDEVKILVISETPLGFKCIVNGKYEGLIYHTEIFETINLCDEKSAYVKTIRKDGNIDLVLRKPGSKKSGGSAEKVFELLQKNKGIMPYNYKSDAELIKDVFGLSKKDFKRALTTLVDDSKIDVKESGIYLRD
;
A
#
# COMPACT_ATOMS: atom_id res chain seq x y z
N MET A 1 -14.87 -0.63 24.53
CA MET A 1 -13.43 -0.42 24.25
C MET A 1 -12.65 -0.78 25.50
N LYS A 2 -11.42 -1.27 25.39
CA LYS A 2 -10.57 -1.56 26.56
C LYS A 2 -9.56 -0.42 26.68
N GLN A 3 -9.44 0.17 27.88
CA GLN A 3 -8.45 1.21 28.14
C GLN A 3 -7.03 0.66 27.94
N SER A 4 -6.16 1.45 27.30
CA SER A 4 -4.74 1.14 27.12
C SER A 4 -4.02 1.10 28.46
N GLU A 5 -3.12 0.11 28.61
CA GLU A 5 -2.35 -0.07 29.85
C GLU A 5 -1.31 1.05 30.02
N TYR A 6 -0.64 1.41 28.92
CA TYR A 6 0.38 2.47 28.85
C TYR A 6 0.05 3.45 27.73
N LEU A 7 0.69 4.62 27.75
CA LEU A 7 0.70 5.56 26.62
C LEU A 7 1.70 5.09 25.56
N GLU A 8 1.22 4.80 24.36
CA GLU A 8 2.04 4.35 23.24
C GLU A 8 2.14 5.44 22.17
N LEU A 9 3.32 6.05 22.05
CA LEU A 9 3.60 7.09 21.05
C LEU A 9 3.49 6.53 19.62
N GLY A 10 2.79 7.25 18.76
CA GLY A 10 2.65 6.92 17.34
C GLY A 10 1.61 5.84 17.06
N LEU A 11 0.79 5.47 18.05
CA LEU A 11 -0.27 4.48 17.91
C LEU A 11 -1.62 5.03 18.41
N LEU A 12 -2.71 4.34 18.06
CA LEU A 12 -4.00 4.59 18.68
C LEU A 12 -4.01 4.06 20.11
N ASN A 13 -4.50 4.89 21.02
CA ASN A 13 -4.63 4.59 22.42
C ASN A 13 -6.08 4.82 22.82
N CYS A 14 -6.64 3.92 23.63
CA CYS A 14 -7.97 4.11 24.22
C CYS A 14 -7.79 4.59 25.66
N LEU A 15 -8.04 5.87 25.92
CA LEU A 15 -7.72 6.51 27.21
C LEU A 15 -8.99 7.01 27.90
N ARG A 16 -8.99 7.02 29.22
CA ARG A 16 -10.12 7.47 30.06
C ARG A 16 -10.03 8.98 30.27
N VAL A 17 -11.13 9.70 30.09
CA VAL A 17 -11.23 11.11 30.48
C VAL A 17 -11.05 11.25 31.99
N ASP A 18 -10.03 12.00 32.39
CA ASP A 18 -9.68 12.22 33.80
C ASP A 18 -10.19 13.57 34.31
N ARG A 19 -9.84 14.67 33.63
CA ARG A 19 -10.23 16.03 34.05
C ARG A 19 -10.29 17.02 32.89
N HIS A 20 -11.20 17.98 33.00
CA HIS A 20 -11.33 19.10 32.08
C HIS A 20 -10.54 20.32 32.54
N THR A 21 -9.92 21.03 31.60
CA THR A 21 -9.19 22.29 31.83
C THR A 21 -9.51 23.30 30.72
N PRO A 22 -9.19 24.60 30.88
CA PRO A 22 -9.38 25.59 29.82
C PRO A 22 -8.60 25.29 28.51
N HIS A 23 -7.55 24.49 28.58
CA HIS A 23 -6.68 24.17 27.42
C HIS A 23 -7.06 22.84 26.74
N GLY A 24 -8.01 22.10 27.30
CA GLY A 24 -8.41 20.79 26.81
C GLY A 24 -8.66 19.80 27.94
N VAL A 25 -8.66 18.52 27.60
CA VAL A 25 -9.00 17.43 28.51
C VAL A 25 -7.78 16.56 28.73
N PHE A 26 -7.48 16.25 29.98
CA PHE A 26 -6.49 15.22 30.29
C PHE A 26 -7.15 13.85 30.23
N ILE A 27 -6.54 12.97 29.47
CA ILE A 27 -6.96 11.58 29.29
C ILE A 27 -5.84 10.65 29.75
N MET A 28 -6.20 9.55 30.40
CA MET A 28 -5.29 8.75 31.21
C MET A 28 -5.29 7.28 30.79
N SER A 29 -4.12 6.64 30.86
CA SER A 29 -3.93 5.19 30.71
C SER A 29 -4.06 4.46 32.05
N GLN A 30 -4.05 3.12 32.07
CA GLN A 30 -4.25 2.37 33.32
C GLN A 30 -3.08 2.51 34.31
N ASP A 31 -1.86 2.76 33.84
CA ASP A 31 -0.68 2.99 34.70
C ASP A 31 -0.68 4.36 35.40
N GLY A 32 -1.72 5.17 35.20
CA GLY A 32 -1.90 6.48 35.81
C GLY A 32 -1.23 7.63 35.05
N LYS A 33 -0.56 7.39 33.92
CA LYS A 33 -0.03 8.46 33.08
C LYS A 33 -1.14 9.08 32.25
N ASP A 34 -1.10 10.42 32.15
CA ASP A 34 -2.03 11.21 31.38
C ASP A 34 -1.35 11.99 30.25
N VAL A 35 -2.17 12.45 29.32
CA VAL A 35 -1.78 13.28 28.18
C VAL A 35 -2.90 14.28 27.89
N LEU A 36 -2.53 15.46 27.42
CA LEU A 36 -3.49 16.48 27.02
C LEU A 36 -4.09 16.15 25.66
N LEU A 37 -5.41 16.11 25.57
CA LEU A 37 -6.19 16.28 24.36
C LEU A 37 -6.59 17.77 24.23
N PRO A 38 -5.99 18.52 23.29
CA PRO A 38 -6.28 19.95 23.11
C PRO A 38 -7.76 20.25 22.92
N GLN A 39 -8.20 21.42 23.42
CA GLN A 39 -9.59 21.86 23.36
C GLN A 39 -10.19 21.82 21.95
N SER A 40 -9.39 22.00 20.89
CA SER A 40 -9.83 21.93 19.50
C SER A 40 -10.36 20.56 19.06
N TYR A 41 -10.03 19.50 19.81
CA TYR A 41 -10.43 18.12 19.51
C TYR A 41 -11.46 17.57 20.49
N VAL A 42 -11.85 18.34 21.51
CA VAL A 42 -12.80 17.93 22.54
C VAL A 42 -14.23 18.02 22.01
N THR A 43 -15.03 17.01 22.26
CA THR A 43 -16.47 16.99 21.92
C THR A 43 -17.32 16.88 23.18
N ASP A 44 -18.59 17.26 23.10
CA ASP A 44 -19.54 17.21 24.23
C ASP A 44 -19.77 15.79 24.79
N THR A 45 -19.43 14.76 24.01
CA THR A 45 -19.53 13.35 24.41
C THR A 45 -18.36 12.89 25.29
N MET A 46 -17.28 13.66 25.38
CA MET A 46 -16.10 13.34 26.18
C MET A 46 -16.29 13.82 27.62
N ILE A 47 -17.16 13.14 28.36
CA ILE A 47 -17.39 13.39 29.78
C ILE A 47 -16.41 12.58 30.65
N GLU A 48 -16.27 12.96 31.93
CA GLU A 48 -15.45 12.22 32.90
C GLU A 48 -15.73 10.71 32.89
N ASP A 49 -14.68 9.91 33.05
CA ASP A 49 -14.67 8.44 33.00
C ASP A 49 -15.03 7.80 31.64
N SER A 50 -15.43 8.57 30.64
CA SER A 50 -15.62 8.04 29.29
C SER A 50 -14.29 7.62 28.65
N LEU A 51 -14.33 6.59 27.80
CA LEU A 51 -13.18 6.14 27.03
C LEU A 51 -13.16 6.81 25.65
N VAL A 52 -12.00 7.30 25.26
CA VAL A 52 -11.77 8.00 23.99
C VAL A 52 -10.60 7.34 23.27
N GLU A 53 -10.77 7.04 21.99
CA GLU A 53 -9.68 6.61 21.13
C GLU A 53 -8.97 7.82 20.54
N VAL A 54 -7.65 7.89 20.74
CA VAL A 54 -6.82 9.01 20.33
C VAL A 54 -5.51 8.52 19.72
N PHE A 55 -4.97 9.27 18.78
CA PHE A 55 -3.60 9.09 18.31
C PHE A 55 -2.65 9.92 19.19
N LEU A 56 -1.58 9.29 19.69
CA LEU A 56 -0.56 9.98 20.47
C LEU A 56 0.63 10.38 19.60
N TYR A 57 1.02 11.64 19.64
CA TYR A 57 2.17 12.17 18.91
C TYR A 57 2.85 13.29 19.70
N THR A 58 3.86 13.94 19.11
CA THR A 58 4.52 15.10 19.72
C THR A 58 4.17 16.39 19.00
N ASP A 59 3.87 17.45 19.74
CA ASP A 59 3.66 18.78 19.18
C ASP A 59 4.98 19.45 18.70
N SER A 60 4.95 20.75 18.40
CA SER A 60 6.13 21.51 17.97
C SER A 60 7.15 21.77 19.08
N GLU A 61 6.77 21.58 20.34
CA GLU A 61 7.63 21.71 21.53
C GLU A 61 8.08 20.33 22.05
N ASP A 62 7.91 19.27 21.25
CA ASP A 62 8.22 17.87 21.58
C ASP A 62 7.46 17.30 22.78
N ARG A 63 6.32 17.91 23.13
CA ARG A 63 5.47 17.38 24.21
C ARG A 63 4.55 16.31 23.66
N LEU A 64 4.40 15.22 24.41
CA LEU A 64 3.40 14.20 24.12
C LEU A 64 2.00 14.83 24.19
N ILE A 65 1.22 14.62 23.14
CA ILE A 65 -0.11 15.18 22.99
C ILE A 65 -1.03 14.19 22.27
N ALA A 66 -2.33 14.28 22.53
CA ALA A 66 -3.33 13.44 21.92
C ALA A 66 -4.12 14.20 20.84
N THR A 67 -4.64 13.47 19.86
CA THR A 67 -5.60 14.00 18.89
C THR A 67 -6.62 12.93 18.51
N THR A 68 -7.83 13.33 18.16
CA THR A 68 -8.85 12.47 17.56
C THR A 68 -8.74 12.40 16.04
N LEU A 69 -7.81 13.14 15.44
CA LEU A 69 -7.51 13.05 14.02
C LEU A 69 -6.75 11.76 13.71
N THR A 70 -7.07 11.17 12.57
CA THR A 70 -6.33 10.02 12.03
C THR A 70 -5.19 10.52 11.15
N PRO A 71 -3.92 10.19 11.46
CA PRO A 71 -2.81 10.54 10.58
C PRO A 71 -2.85 9.77 9.26
N THR A 72 -2.12 10.26 8.27
CA THR A 72 -1.92 9.54 6.99
C THR A 72 -1.30 8.15 7.18
N ALA A 73 -0.42 7.99 8.18
CA ALA A 73 0.10 6.70 8.64
C ALA A 73 0.56 6.82 10.10
N MET A 74 0.46 5.72 10.84
CA MET A 74 0.91 5.56 12.23
C MET A 74 2.33 4.98 12.28
N LEU A 75 2.89 4.86 13.48
CA LEU A 75 4.18 4.19 13.69
C LEU A 75 4.18 2.81 13.02
N ASP A 76 5.28 2.51 12.34
CA ASP A 76 5.51 1.29 11.58
C ASP A 76 4.73 1.11 10.28
N GLU A 77 3.78 1.99 9.99
CA GLU A 77 3.00 1.98 8.76
C GLU A 77 3.68 2.72 7.61
N TYR A 78 3.15 2.48 6.41
CA TYR A 78 3.63 3.06 5.16
C TYR A 78 2.52 3.85 4.48
N ALA A 79 2.85 5.00 3.91
CA ALA A 79 1.93 5.74 3.07
C ALA A 79 2.64 6.64 2.07
N VAL A 80 1.87 7.18 1.12
CA VAL A 80 2.31 8.25 0.24
C VAL A 80 1.97 9.59 0.89
N PHE A 81 2.98 10.43 1.07
CA PHE A 81 2.85 11.77 1.63
C PHE A 81 3.22 12.83 0.60
N GLU A 82 2.60 14.00 0.68
CA GLU A 82 2.98 15.17 -0.11
C GLU A 82 3.92 16.08 0.68
N VAL A 83 4.98 16.58 0.05
CA VAL A 83 5.94 17.50 0.66
C VAL A 83 5.27 18.85 0.91
N ALA A 84 5.11 19.21 2.18
CA ALA A 84 4.51 20.45 2.64
C ALA A 84 5.53 21.61 2.68
N ASP A 85 6.76 21.32 3.10
CA ASP A 85 7.84 22.31 3.22
C ASP A 85 9.24 21.66 3.16
N ILE A 86 10.26 22.45 2.89
CA ILE A 86 11.66 22.00 2.80
C ILE A 86 12.56 22.92 3.64
N ALA A 87 13.40 22.31 4.47
CA ALA A 87 14.42 22.98 5.26
C ALA A 87 15.83 22.45 4.91
N PRO A 88 16.91 23.17 5.29
CA PRO A 88 18.28 22.70 5.03
C PRO A 88 18.60 21.33 5.64
N PHE A 89 17.89 20.92 6.70
CA PHE A 89 18.12 19.68 7.45
C PHE A 89 17.13 18.54 7.12
N GLY A 90 16.13 18.78 6.28
CA GLY A 90 15.13 17.77 5.93
C GLY A 90 13.89 18.36 5.26
N ALA A 91 12.84 17.57 5.16
CA ALA A 91 11.56 17.97 4.58
C ALA A 91 10.42 17.69 5.55
N PHE A 92 9.32 18.43 5.39
CA PHE A 92 8.10 18.25 6.16
C PHE A 92 7.00 17.74 5.23
N MET A 93 6.29 16.71 5.67
CA MET A 93 5.32 15.97 4.87
C MET A 93 3.93 16.13 5.46
N LYS A 94 2.93 16.40 4.61
CA LYS A 94 1.52 16.54 5.04
C LYS A 94 1.05 15.26 5.74
N TRP A 95 0.95 15.30 7.06
CA TRP A 95 0.64 14.11 7.88
C TRP A 95 -0.85 13.98 8.22
N GLY A 96 -1.66 14.99 7.91
CA GLY A 96 -3.06 15.05 8.32
C GLY A 96 -3.26 15.44 9.78
N LEU A 97 -2.21 15.86 10.47
CA LEU A 97 -2.23 16.38 11.84
C LEU A 97 -1.87 17.87 11.86
N ALA A 98 -1.97 18.50 13.03
CA ALA A 98 -1.56 19.91 13.19
C ALA A 98 -0.05 20.12 12.95
N LYS A 99 0.76 19.06 13.06
CA LYS A 99 2.20 19.05 12.76
C LYS A 99 2.46 18.12 11.58
N ASP A 100 3.31 18.57 10.67
CA ASP A 100 3.79 17.74 9.55
C ASP A 100 4.81 16.68 10.01
N LEU A 101 4.86 15.56 9.29
CA LEU A 101 5.83 14.51 9.53
C LEU A 101 7.20 14.94 9.01
N PHE A 102 8.19 15.01 9.89
CA PHE A 102 9.55 15.40 9.51
C PHE A 102 10.33 14.22 8.91
N VAL A 103 11.07 14.49 7.82
CA VAL A 103 11.95 13.53 7.15
C VAL A 103 13.37 14.12 7.06
N PRO A 104 14.29 13.67 7.94
CA PRO A 104 15.69 14.10 7.91
C PRO A 104 16.36 13.79 6.57
N ASN A 105 17.29 14.64 6.11
CA ASN A 105 18.04 14.42 4.86
C ASN A 105 18.69 13.02 4.78
N MET A 106 19.21 12.52 5.90
CA MET A 106 19.84 11.20 5.96
C MET A 106 18.87 10.03 5.72
N PHE A 107 17.56 10.26 5.80
CA PHE A 107 16.51 9.27 5.54
C PHE A 107 15.84 9.44 4.17
N GLN A 108 16.22 10.47 3.41
CA GLN A 108 15.82 10.67 2.02
C GLN A 108 16.73 9.87 1.08
N LYS A 109 16.18 9.26 0.03
CA LYS A 109 16.98 8.61 -1.03
C LYS A 109 17.50 9.63 -2.04
N THR A 110 16.68 10.62 -2.34
CA THR A 110 16.99 11.77 -3.20
C THR A 110 16.41 13.02 -2.56
N PRO A 111 16.95 14.22 -2.83
CA PRO A 111 16.38 15.46 -2.31
C PRO A 111 14.90 15.60 -2.68
N PHE A 112 14.09 16.05 -1.73
CA PHE A 112 12.65 16.24 -1.92
C PHE A 112 12.37 17.57 -2.62
N LYS A 113 11.25 17.64 -3.35
CA LYS A 113 10.73 18.89 -3.95
C LYS A 113 9.38 19.24 -3.38
N LEU A 114 9.11 20.54 -3.22
CA LEU A 114 7.84 21.03 -2.69
C LEU A 114 6.66 20.50 -3.53
N GLY A 115 5.62 19.99 -2.87
CA GLY A 115 4.44 19.38 -3.51
C GLY A 115 4.68 17.99 -4.13
N GLU A 116 5.90 17.45 -4.07
CA GLU A 116 6.19 16.09 -4.55
C GLU A 116 5.52 15.05 -3.65
N LYS A 117 5.10 13.91 -4.22
CA LYS A 117 4.59 12.77 -3.46
C LYS A 117 5.70 11.75 -3.21
N ARG A 118 5.88 11.32 -1.97
CA ARG A 118 6.92 10.38 -1.54
C ARG A 118 6.30 9.22 -0.76
N PHE A 119 6.73 8.00 -1.07
CA PHE A 119 6.35 6.81 -0.31
C PHE A 119 7.29 6.66 0.89
N LEU A 120 6.73 6.72 2.10
CA LEU A 120 7.49 6.74 3.35
C LEU A 120 6.98 5.70 4.33
N LYS A 121 7.88 5.26 5.21
CA LYS A 121 7.53 4.59 6.46
C LYS A 121 7.63 5.58 7.62
N VAL A 122 6.68 5.57 8.55
CA VAL A 122 6.80 6.28 9.84
C VAL A 122 7.57 5.40 10.81
N ILE A 123 8.63 5.96 11.40
CA ILE A 123 9.50 5.27 12.35
C ILE A 123 9.69 6.09 13.61
N TYR A 124 10.06 5.41 14.68
CA TYR A 124 10.56 6.04 15.90
C TYR A 124 12.08 6.22 15.79
N ASP A 125 12.55 7.46 15.89
CA ASP A 125 13.99 7.77 15.98
C ASP A 125 14.44 7.72 17.43
N GLU A 126 15.08 6.61 17.83
CA GLU A 126 15.57 6.40 19.20
C GLU A 126 16.55 7.48 19.68
N ARG A 127 17.25 8.16 18.77
CA ARG A 127 18.21 9.21 19.14
C ARG A 127 17.52 10.50 19.55
N THR A 128 16.40 10.83 18.92
CA THR A 128 15.68 12.09 19.15
C THR A 128 14.37 11.90 19.90
N HIS A 129 13.95 10.64 20.11
CA HIS A 129 12.66 10.26 20.69
C HIS A 129 11.46 10.84 19.92
N ARG A 130 11.59 11.00 18.60
CA ARG A 130 10.56 11.58 17.71
C ARG A 130 10.07 10.58 16.68
N LEU A 131 8.83 10.78 16.23
CA LEU A 131 8.32 10.13 15.03
C LEU A 131 8.82 10.88 13.79
N VAL A 132 9.42 10.15 12.86
CA VAL A 132 9.96 10.69 11.61
C VAL A 132 9.64 9.78 10.44
N GLY A 133 9.63 10.31 9.22
CA GLY A 133 9.49 9.51 8.02
C GLY A 133 10.84 9.05 7.47
N THR A 134 10.85 7.93 6.73
CA THR A 134 12.03 7.44 6.01
C THR A 134 11.69 6.81 4.66
N GLU A 135 12.54 7.04 3.65
CA GLU A 135 12.52 6.31 2.37
C GLU A 135 13.49 5.13 2.34
N LYS A 136 14.38 5.01 3.35
CA LYS A 136 15.41 3.97 3.43
C LYS A 136 14.84 2.66 3.95
N LEU A 137 13.97 2.05 3.15
CA LEU A 137 13.19 0.88 3.57
C LEU A 137 14.00 -0.42 3.68
N GLY A 138 15.19 -0.48 3.06
CA GLY A 138 15.98 -1.70 2.93
C GLY A 138 16.43 -2.32 4.25
N GLU A 139 16.52 -1.52 5.32
CA GLU A 139 16.93 -1.97 6.65
C GLU A 139 15.81 -2.74 7.38
N PHE A 140 14.55 -2.52 7.00
CA PHE A 140 13.40 -3.20 7.59
C PHE A 140 13.13 -4.58 6.98
N PHE A 141 13.82 -4.93 5.88
CA PHE A 141 13.62 -6.20 5.20
C PHE A 141 14.51 -7.31 5.76
N GLN A 142 13.88 -8.45 6.06
CA GLN A 142 14.58 -9.67 6.41
C GLN A 142 15.28 -10.24 5.18
N ARG A 143 16.56 -10.59 5.31
CA ARG A 143 17.35 -11.18 4.22
C ARG A 143 17.36 -12.72 4.22
N ARG A 144 17.07 -13.33 5.38
CA ARG A 144 17.07 -14.78 5.53
C ARG A 144 15.66 -15.32 5.32
N MET A 145 15.45 -15.91 4.15
CA MET A 145 14.22 -16.60 3.78
C MET A 145 14.15 -17.95 4.49
N ARG A 146 13.36 -18.04 5.56
CA ARG A 146 13.14 -19.30 6.31
C ARG A 146 11.77 -19.91 6.05
N ASP A 147 10.77 -19.06 5.78
CA ASP A 147 9.36 -19.44 5.85
C ASP A 147 8.62 -19.28 4.51
N LEU A 148 9.35 -19.22 3.38
CA LEU A 148 8.77 -19.04 2.05
C LEU A 148 9.32 -20.06 1.05
N LYS A 149 8.43 -20.59 0.22
CA LYS A 149 8.71 -21.52 -0.87
C LYS A 149 8.16 -20.97 -2.20
N ILE A 150 8.68 -21.52 -3.28
CA ILE A 150 8.16 -21.25 -4.63
C ILE A 150 6.70 -21.71 -4.70
N ASN A 151 5.86 -20.88 -5.33
CA ASN A 151 4.40 -20.98 -5.47
C ASN A 151 3.56 -20.67 -4.22
N ASP A 152 4.17 -20.30 -3.10
CA ASP A 152 3.41 -19.86 -1.93
C ASP A 152 2.60 -18.61 -2.25
N GLU A 153 1.37 -18.56 -1.75
CA GLU A 153 0.55 -17.35 -1.75
C GLU A 153 1.00 -16.42 -0.64
N VAL A 154 1.16 -15.14 -0.96
CA VAL A 154 1.70 -14.13 -0.06
C VAL A 154 0.89 -12.83 -0.15
N LYS A 155 0.76 -12.13 0.97
CA LYS A 155 0.25 -10.75 0.98
C LYS A 155 1.37 -9.82 0.56
N ILE A 156 1.08 -8.88 -0.34
CA ILE A 156 2.04 -7.88 -0.78
C ILE A 156 1.49 -6.46 -0.58
N LEU A 157 2.39 -5.53 -0.31
CA LEU A 157 2.15 -4.08 -0.36
C LEU A 157 3.06 -3.47 -1.40
N VAL A 158 2.51 -2.74 -2.38
CA VAL A 158 3.29 -2.10 -3.44
C VAL A 158 3.91 -0.79 -2.94
N ILE A 159 5.23 -0.63 -3.07
CA ILE A 159 5.96 0.47 -2.40
C ILE A 159 6.70 1.42 -3.33
N SER A 160 7.09 0.97 -4.52
CA SER A 160 7.71 1.85 -5.51
C SER A 160 7.65 1.24 -6.90
N GLU A 161 7.45 2.08 -7.90
CA GLU A 161 7.69 1.72 -9.28
C GLU A 161 9.19 1.82 -9.61
N THR A 162 9.69 0.90 -10.42
CA THR A 162 11.07 0.87 -10.91
C THR A 162 11.07 0.57 -12.41
N PRO A 163 12.18 0.82 -13.13
CA PRO A 163 12.28 0.46 -14.54
C PRO A 163 12.02 -1.03 -14.84
N LEU A 164 12.22 -1.93 -13.88
CA LEU A 164 12.00 -3.37 -14.05
C LEU A 164 10.55 -3.79 -13.74
N GLY A 165 9.84 -3.01 -12.93
CA GLY A 165 8.52 -3.36 -12.39
C GLY A 165 8.28 -2.73 -11.01
N PHE A 166 7.42 -3.35 -10.22
CA PHE A 166 6.98 -2.80 -8.93
C PHE A 166 7.65 -3.52 -7.77
N LYS A 167 8.33 -2.77 -6.91
CA LYS A 167 8.81 -3.28 -5.63
C LYS A 167 7.64 -3.42 -4.66
N CYS A 168 7.69 -4.49 -3.87
CA CYS A 168 6.66 -4.82 -2.90
C CYS A 168 7.27 -5.27 -1.57
N ILE A 169 6.54 -5.06 -0.48
CA ILE A 169 6.78 -5.72 0.80
C ILE A 169 5.98 -7.02 0.82
N VAL A 170 6.65 -8.15 1.03
CA VAL A 170 6.03 -9.48 1.09
C VAL A 170 5.84 -9.88 2.53
N ASN A 171 4.59 -10.18 2.91
CA ASN A 171 4.16 -10.57 4.26
C ASN A 171 4.68 -9.62 5.36
N GLY A 172 4.87 -8.34 5.05
CA GLY A 172 5.43 -7.33 5.97
C GLY A 172 6.92 -7.51 6.29
N LYS A 173 7.63 -8.45 5.64
CA LYS A 173 8.98 -8.89 6.07
C LYS A 173 10.04 -8.83 4.98
N TYR A 174 9.71 -9.14 3.73
CA TYR A 174 10.71 -9.33 2.67
C TYR A 174 10.53 -8.33 1.53
N GLU A 175 11.61 -8.05 0.80
CA GLU A 175 11.54 -7.27 -0.45
C GLU A 175 11.22 -8.19 -1.63
N GLY A 176 10.22 -7.82 -2.42
CA GLY A 176 9.84 -8.51 -3.64
C GLY A 176 9.74 -7.58 -4.84
N LEU A 177 9.75 -8.16 -6.04
CA LEU A 177 9.60 -7.45 -7.30
C LEU A 177 8.60 -8.17 -8.19
N ILE A 178 7.60 -7.45 -8.67
CA ILE A 178 6.74 -7.88 -9.79
C ILE A 178 7.27 -7.21 -11.05
N TYR A 179 7.72 -7.98 -12.02
CA TYR A 179 8.21 -7.44 -13.28
C TYR A 179 7.08 -6.88 -14.16
N HIS A 180 7.37 -5.84 -14.94
CA HIS A 180 6.42 -5.27 -15.91
C HIS A 180 5.84 -6.30 -16.88
N THR A 181 6.60 -7.33 -17.23
CA THR A 181 6.17 -8.44 -18.09
C THR A 181 5.13 -9.37 -17.47
N GLU A 182 4.98 -9.34 -16.14
CA GLU A 182 4.05 -10.18 -15.37
C GLU A 182 2.79 -9.42 -14.92
N ILE A 183 2.70 -8.13 -15.23
CA ILE A 183 1.61 -7.25 -14.82
C ILE A 183 0.57 -7.20 -15.92
N PHE A 184 -0.64 -7.63 -15.62
CA PHE A 184 -1.76 -7.69 -16.58
C PHE A 184 -3.02 -7.02 -16.03
N GLU A 185 -2.83 -6.14 -15.05
CA GLU A 185 -3.83 -5.35 -14.35
C GLU A 185 -3.19 -4.03 -13.91
N THR A 186 -4.00 -3.04 -13.54
CA THR A 186 -3.50 -1.80 -12.96
C THR A 186 -2.94 -2.05 -11.56
N ILE A 187 -1.77 -1.50 -11.29
CA ILE A 187 -1.11 -1.52 -9.98
C ILE A 187 -0.80 -0.08 -9.59
N ASN A 188 -1.17 0.30 -8.37
CA ASN A 188 -0.82 1.60 -7.79
C ASN A 188 0.09 1.41 -6.57
N LEU A 189 0.78 2.49 -6.18
CA LEU A 189 1.47 2.54 -4.89
C LEU A 189 0.47 2.39 -3.75
N CYS A 190 0.91 1.75 -2.66
CA CYS A 190 0.10 1.35 -1.51
C CYS A 190 -0.98 0.29 -1.78
N ASP A 191 -1.06 -0.28 -3.00
CA ASP A 191 -1.97 -1.41 -3.23
C ASP A 191 -1.58 -2.59 -2.35
N GLU A 192 -2.55 -3.11 -1.59
CA GLU A 192 -2.46 -4.42 -0.95
C GLU A 192 -3.10 -5.49 -1.85
N LYS A 193 -2.34 -6.53 -2.20
CA LYS A 193 -2.80 -7.60 -3.08
C LYS A 193 -2.29 -8.96 -2.59
N SER A 194 -2.96 -10.04 -3.02
CA SER A 194 -2.36 -11.38 -2.98
C SER A 194 -1.46 -11.56 -4.20
N ALA A 195 -0.30 -12.17 -3.99
CA ALA A 195 0.62 -12.57 -5.05
C ALA A 195 1.18 -13.97 -4.77
N TYR A 196 1.97 -14.49 -5.69
CA TYR A 196 2.62 -15.79 -5.55
C TYR A 196 4.13 -15.66 -5.76
N VAL A 197 4.89 -16.42 -4.97
CA VAL A 197 6.35 -16.50 -5.11
C VAL A 197 6.70 -17.25 -6.40
N LYS A 198 7.27 -16.55 -7.38
CA LYS A 198 7.76 -17.14 -8.63
C LYS A 198 9.15 -17.75 -8.45
N THR A 199 10.05 -16.98 -7.86
CA THR A 199 11.45 -17.36 -7.65
C THR A 199 11.97 -16.74 -6.36
N ILE A 200 12.78 -17.48 -5.62
CA ILE A 200 13.57 -16.95 -4.51
C ILE A 200 15.01 -16.87 -5.00
N ARG A 201 15.56 -15.66 -5.10
CA ARG A 201 16.91 -15.43 -5.62
C ARG A 201 17.98 -15.66 -4.55
N LYS A 202 19.22 -15.87 -4.98
CA LYS A 202 20.37 -16.13 -4.08
C LYS A 202 20.70 -14.95 -3.15
N ASP A 203 20.37 -13.73 -3.57
CA ASP A 203 20.55 -12.50 -2.81
C ASP A 203 19.45 -12.27 -1.75
N GLY A 204 18.43 -13.12 -1.70
CA GLY A 204 17.29 -13.03 -0.78
C GLY A 204 16.09 -12.27 -1.35
N ASN A 205 16.18 -11.73 -2.56
CA ASN A 205 15.07 -11.04 -3.21
C ASN A 205 14.05 -12.01 -3.80
N ILE A 206 12.78 -11.58 -3.84
CA ILE A 206 11.65 -12.41 -4.27
C ILE A 206 11.10 -11.92 -5.61
N ASP A 207 11.02 -12.80 -6.59
CA ASP A 207 10.23 -12.54 -7.80
C ASP A 207 8.79 -12.94 -7.55
N LEU A 208 7.87 -12.03 -7.85
CA LEU A 208 6.44 -12.19 -7.59
C LEU A 208 5.65 -12.21 -8.90
N VAL A 209 4.52 -12.91 -8.86
CA VAL A 209 3.49 -12.86 -9.90
C VAL A 209 2.12 -12.70 -9.26
N LEU A 210 1.24 -11.94 -9.90
CA LEU A 210 -0.13 -11.71 -9.39
C LEU A 210 -1.07 -12.90 -9.66
N ARG A 211 -0.62 -13.89 -10.43
CA ARG A 211 -1.41 -15.06 -10.81
C ARG A 211 -0.68 -16.33 -10.40
N LYS A 212 -1.45 -17.31 -9.93
CA LYS A 212 -0.92 -18.61 -9.49
C LYS A 212 -0.18 -19.31 -10.66
N PRO A 213 1.13 -19.62 -10.51
CA PRO A 213 1.88 -20.36 -11.52
C PRO A 213 1.22 -21.71 -11.82
N GLY A 214 1.14 -22.08 -13.11
CA GLY A 214 0.56 -23.35 -13.54
C GLY A 214 -0.96 -23.48 -13.36
N SER A 215 -1.65 -22.45 -12.86
CA SER A 215 -3.11 -22.42 -12.91
C SER A 215 -3.56 -22.35 -14.38
N LYS A 216 -3.93 -23.52 -14.92
CA LYS A 216 -4.69 -23.63 -16.16
C LYS A 216 -6.09 -23.05 -15.94
N LYS A 217 -6.23 -21.76 -15.66
CA LYS A 217 -7.51 -21.08 -15.96
C LYS A 217 -7.56 -20.86 -17.47
N SER A 218 -7.63 -21.96 -18.22
CA SER A 218 -8.12 -21.96 -19.60
C SER A 218 -9.54 -21.38 -19.64
N GLY A 219 -10.35 -21.56 -18.60
CA GLY A 219 -11.68 -20.94 -18.46
C GLY A 219 -11.64 -19.40 -18.36
N GLY A 220 -10.86 -18.85 -17.41
CA GLY A 220 -10.89 -17.40 -17.14
C GLY A 220 -10.35 -16.50 -18.26
N SER A 221 -9.40 -16.98 -19.07
CA SER A 221 -8.89 -16.16 -20.20
C SER A 221 -9.91 -16.09 -21.34
N ALA A 222 -10.56 -17.20 -21.66
CA ALA A 222 -11.64 -17.27 -22.65
C ALA A 222 -12.85 -16.46 -22.18
N GLU A 223 -13.27 -16.62 -20.93
CA GLU A 223 -14.34 -15.82 -20.31
C GLU A 223 -14.03 -14.32 -20.38
N LYS A 224 -12.81 -13.89 -20.01
CA LYS A 224 -12.44 -12.47 -20.05
C LYS A 224 -12.48 -11.88 -21.46
N VAL A 225 -11.96 -12.61 -22.46
CA VAL A 225 -12.03 -12.18 -23.87
C VAL A 225 -13.49 -12.10 -24.32
N PHE A 226 -14.31 -13.09 -23.96
CA PHE A 226 -15.71 -13.15 -24.33
C PHE A 226 -16.55 -12.03 -23.67
N GLU A 227 -16.34 -11.74 -22.38
CA GLU A 227 -16.97 -10.63 -21.68
C GLU A 227 -16.61 -9.27 -22.29
N LEU A 228 -15.33 -9.05 -22.60
CA LEU A 228 -14.87 -7.83 -23.28
C LEU A 228 -15.52 -7.70 -24.67
N LEU A 229 -15.61 -8.81 -25.41
CA LEU A 229 -16.27 -8.84 -26.71
C LEU A 229 -17.75 -8.47 -26.60
N GLN A 230 -18.49 -9.05 -25.64
CA GLN A 230 -19.89 -8.70 -25.39
C GLN A 230 -20.06 -7.23 -25.01
N LYS A 231 -19.20 -6.70 -24.12
CA LYS A 231 -19.22 -5.28 -23.72
C LYS A 231 -18.96 -4.34 -24.90
N ASN A 232 -18.20 -4.80 -25.90
CA ASN A 232 -17.92 -4.06 -27.14
C ASN A 232 -18.89 -4.43 -28.29
N LYS A 233 -20.15 -4.73 -27.95
CA LYS A 233 -21.22 -5.01 -28.93
C LYS A 233 -20.90 -6.18 -29.88
N GLY A 234 -20.13 -7.15 -29.39
CA GLY A 234 -19.82 -8.37 -30.12
C GLY A 234 -18.75 -8.23 -31.21
N ILE A 235 -18.05 -7.08 -31.33
CA ILE A 235 -17.01 -6.89 -32.35
C ILE A 235 -15.80 -6.18 -31.75
N MET A 236 -14.60 -6.75 -31.94
CA MET A 236 -13.35 -6.08 -31.58
C MET A 236 -12.24 -6.32 -32.63
N PRO A 237 -11.40 -5.32 -32.95
CA PRO A 237 -10.39 -5.40 -34.01
C PRO A 237 -9.11 -6.15 -33.58
N TYR A 238 -9.24 -7.31 -32.95
CA TYR A 238 -8.13 -8.13 -32.47
C TYR A 238 -8.21 -9.56 -33.02
N ASN A 239 -7.06 -10.17 -33.30
CA ASN A 239 -6.95 -11.51 -33.88
C ASN A 239 -5.63 -12.19 -33.45
N TYR A 240 -5.35 -13.38 -33.97
CA TYR A 240 -4.12 -14.14 -33.65
C TYR A 240 -2.80 -13.40 -33.98
N LYS A 241 -2.83 -12.41 -34.86
CA LYS A 241 -1.67 -11.61 -35.28
C LYS A 241 -1.47 -10.36 -34.42
N SER A 242 -2.48 -9.90 -33.68
CA SER A 242 -2.43 -8.68 -32.84
C SER A 242 -1.20 -8.58 -31.95
N ASP A 243 -0.72 -7.35 -31.76
CA ASP A 243 0.49 -7.06 -30.99
C ASP A 243 0.37 -7.44 -29.52
N ALA A 244 1.47 -7.90 -28.94
CA ALA A 244 1.48 -8.38 -27.56
C ALA A 244 1.15 -7.25 -26.57
N GLU A 245 1.57 -6.03 -26.86
CA GLU A 245 1.31 -4.84 -26.06
C GLU A 245 -0.18 -4.46 -26.09
N LEU A 246 -0.79 -4.37 -27.27
CA LEU A 246 -2.23 -4.15 -27.41
C LEU A 246 -3.07 -5.23 -26.72
N ILE A 247 -2.67 -6.50 -26.83
CA ILE A 247 -3.36 -7.60 -26.15
C ILE A 247 -3.28 -7.43 -24.63
N LYS A 248 -2.11 -7.04 -24.12
CA LYS A 248 -1.87 -6.82 -22.70
C LYS A 248 -2.73 -5.67 -22.17
N ASP A 249 -2.77 -4.56 -22.89
CA ASP A 249 -3.49 -3.36 -22.45
C ASP A 249 -5.01 -3.55 -22.47
N VAL A 250 -5.53 -4.19 -23.52
CA VAL A 250 -6.98 -4.34 -23.72
C VAL A 250 -7.53 -5.52 -22.94
N PHE A 251 -6.85 -6.67 -22.97
CA PHE A 251 -7.36 -7.90 -22.38
C PHE A 251 -6.68 -8.26 -21.06
N GLY A 252 -5.56 -7.63 -20.69
CA GLY A 252 -4.78 -8.05 -19.53
C GLY A 252 -4.37 -9.52 -19.64
N LEU A 253 -3.88 -9.93 -20.81
CA LEU A 253 -3.43 -11.30 -21.08
C LEU A 253 -2.07 -11.28 -21.78
N SER A 254 -1.32 -12.37 -21.64
CA SER A 254 -0.16 -12.60 -22.49
C SER A 254 -0.63 -12.94 -23.91
N LYS A 255 0.18 -12.66 -24.94
CA LYS A 255 -0.13 -13.06 -26.33
C LYS A 255 -0.37 -14.56 -26.47
N LYS A 256 0.32 -15.39 -25.67
CA LYS A 256 0.13 -16.84 -25.63
C LYS A 256 -1.24 -17.22 -25.05
N ASP A 257 -1.63 -16.63 -23.92
CA ASP A 257 -2.92 -16.90 -23.29
C ASP A 257 -4.09 -16.37 -24.13
N PHE A 258 -3.94 -15.21 -24.78
CA PHE A 258 -4.93 -14.67 -25.70
C PHE A 258 -5.15 -15.59 -26.89
N LYS A 259 -4.08 -16.08 -27.54
CA LYS A 259 -4.21 -17.07 -28.63
C LYS A 259 -4.94 -18.33 -28.16
N ARG A 260 -4.59 -18.85 -26.98
CA ARG A 260 -5.28 -20.01 -26.40
C ARG A 260 -6.75 -19.72 -26.13
N ALA A 261 -7.07 -18.55 -25.59
CA ALA A 261 -8.45 -18.11 -25.32
C ALA A 261 -9.26 -18.03 -26.62
N LEU A 262 -8.71 -17.45 -27.69
CA LEU A 262 -9.35 -17.42 -29.00
C LEU A 262 -9.62 -18.83 -29.53
N THR A 263 -8.63 -19.73 -29.45
CA THR A 263 -8.82 -21.13 -29.88
C THR A 263 -9.95 -21.80 -29.10
N THR A 264 -9.96 -21.67 -27.77
CA THR A 264 -11.04 -22.23 -26.93
C THR A 264 -12.42 -21.66 -27.29
N LEU A 265 -12.55 -20.35 -27.51
CA LEU A 265 -13.84 -19.74 -27.87
C LEU A 265 -14.32 -20.13 -29.28
N VAL A 266 -13.40 -20.37 -30.21
CA VAL A 266 -13.72 -20.88 -31.55
C VAL A 266 -14.17 -22.34 -31.47
N ASP A 267 -13.46 -23.17 -30.70
CA ASP A 267 -13.81 -24.58 -30.48
C ASP A 267 -15.19 -24.71 -29.81
N ASP A 268 -15.49 -23.81 -28.86
CA ASP A 268 -16.81 -23.69 -28.21
C ASP A 268 -17.88 -23.04 -29.13
N SER A 269 -17.53 -22.67 -30.37
CA SER A 269 -18.41 -22.00 -31.34
C SER A 269 -19.02 -20.67 -30.88
N LYS A 270 -18.39 -19.99 -29.92
CA LYS A 270 -18.85 -18.71 -29.34
C LYS A 270 -18.46 -17.48 -30.15
N ILE A 271 -17.39 -17.58 -30.95
CA ILE A 271 -16.85 -16.46 -31.73
C ILE A 271 -16.38 -16.92 -33.11
N ASP A 272 -16.30 -15.97 -34.04
CA ASP A 272 -15.54 -16.06 -35.29
C ASP A 272 -14.30 -15.15 -35.24
N VAL A 273 -13.16 -15.67 -35.69
CA VAL A 273 -11.91 -14.89 -35.81
C VAL A 273 -11.58 -14.70 -37.28
N LYS A 274 -11.58 -13.44 -37.74
CA LYS A 274 -11.21 -13.04 -39.10
C LYS A 274 -9.93 -12.20 -39.08
N GLU A 275 -9.38 -11.88 -40.25
CA GLU A 275 -8.24 -10.95 -40.32
C GLU A 275 -8.59 -9.57 -39.78
N SER A 276 -9.85 -9.12 -39.91
CA SER A 276 -10.32 -7.83 -39.41
C SER A 276 -10.60 -7.78 -37.90
N GLY A 277 -10.71 -8.92 -37.22
CA GLY A 277 -11.02 -8.94 -35.78
C GLY A 277 -11.73 -10.21 -35.29
N ILE A 278 -12.21 -10.14 -34.07
CA ILE A 278 -13.06 -11.14 -33.42
C ILE A 278 -14.51 -10.68 -33.41
N TYR A 279 -15.42 -11.62 -33.66
CA TYR A 279 -16.85 -11.40 -33.81
C TYR A 279 -17.60 -12.41 -32.95
N LEU A 280 -18.61 -11.95 -32.21
CA LEU A 280 -19.52 -12.85 -31.50
C LEU A 280 -20.30 -13.68 -32.51
N ARG A 281 -20.43 -14.98 -32.28
CA ARG A 281 -21.39 -15.81 -33.01
C ARG A 281 -22.74 -15.74 -32.29
N ASP A 282 -23.79 -15.68 -33.10
CA ASP A 282 -25.17 -15.88 -32.65
C ASP A 282 -25.42 -17.36 -32.34
#